data_AF-A0A2S7PNQ8-F1
#
_entry.id   AF-A0A2S7PNQ8-F1
#
_cell.length_a   1.000
_cell.length_b   1.000
_cell.length_c   1.000
_cell.angle_alpha   90.00
_cell.angle_beta   90.00
_cell.angle_gamma   90.00
#
_symmetry.space_group_name_H-M   'P 1'
#
loop_
_entity.id
_entity.type
_entity.pdbx_description
1 polymer ?
#
loop_
_entity_poly.entity_id
_entity_poly.type
_entity_poly.pdbx_seq_one_letter_code
_entity_poly.pdbx_strand_id
1 'polypeptide(L)'
;MADPTPPAPLLPETEIPPTCANCCKSAAELQKTLSKCSNCTTRYCSVECQKNDWVNNNHKMRCAPRKARKPAATSRQNPIFVSLNTLLGLGTDDSHYLHALSERDVYGHLIDCFRLRADDEVTFTGEVGGIYDEQDPRPGFMEFLDLAESRENLLPEWWNG
;
A
#
# COMPACT_ATOMS: atom_id res chain seq x y z
N MET A 1 37.40 -18.13 51.83
CA MET A 1 35.92 -18.14 51.82
C MET A 1 35.51 -16.72 51.49
N ALA A 2 35.23 -16.44 50.23
CA ALA A 2 34.76 -15.14 49.77
C ALA A 2 33.29 -15.29 49.41
N ASP A 3 32.43 -14.55 50.11
CA ASP A 3 31.00 -14.46 49.82
C ASP A 3 30.77 -13.89 48.41
N PRO A 4 29.89 -14.48 47.60
CA PRO A 4 29.46 -13.85 46.37
C PRO A 4 28.44 -12.73 46.69
N THR A 5 28.81 -11.52 46.30
CA THR A 5 27.96 -10.32 46.26
C THR A 5 26.58 -10.62 45.64
N PRO A 6 25.46 -10.16 46.24
CA PRO A 6 24.13 -10.35 45.65
C PRO A 6 23.97 -9.49 44.38
N PRO A 7 23.27 -9.99 43.35
CA PRO A 7 23.02 -9.23 42.13
C PRO A 7 22.11 -8.03 42.43
N ALA A 8 22.49 -6.88 41.89
CA ALA A 8 21.75 -5.63 42.01
C ALA A 8 20.32 -5.75 41.47
N PRO A 9 19.34 -5.02 42.03
CA PRO A 9 17.96 -5.04 41.53
C PRO A 9 17.92 -4.41 40.14
N LEU A 10 17.41 -5.16 39.17
CA LEU A 10 17.11 -4.66 37.83
C LEU A 10 16.07 -3.55 37.95
N LEU A 11 16.48 -2.31 37.64
CA LEU A 11 15.58 -1.17 37.53
C LEU A 11 14.57 -1.44 36.40
N PRO A 12 13.31 -1.00 36.56
CA PRO A 12 12.25 -1.21 35.57
C PRO A 12 12.60 -0.50 34.26
N GLU A 13 12.39 -1.21 33.15
CA GLU A 13 12.55 -0.73 31.79
C GLU A 13 11.93 0.65 31.63
N THR A 14 12.76 1.63 31.28
CA THR A 14 12.37 3.00 31.00
C THR A 14 11.37 3.02 29.84
N GLU A 15 10.08 3.09 30.16
CA GLU A 15 9.03 3.33 29.17
C GLU A 15 9.30 4.69 28.50
N ILE A 16 9.66 4.67 27.22
CA ILE A 16 9.91 5.87 26.43
C ILE A 16 8.62 6.70 26.43
N PRO A 17 8.61 7.91 27.03
CA PRO A 17 7.39 8.67 27.16
C PRO A 17 6.88 9.09 25.78
N PRO A 18 5.57 8.98 25.53
CA PRO A 18 5.01 9.32 24.23
C PRO A 18 5.26 10.80 23.89
N THR A 19 5.62 11.06 22.64
CA THR A 19 5.91 12.40 22.09
C THR A 19 4.78 12.90 21.20
N CYS A 20 4.68 14.23 21.10
CA CYS A 20 3.71 14.89 20.23
C CYS A 20 4.19 14.83 18.78
N ALA A 21 3.34 14.38 17.85
CA ALA A 21 3.72 14.26 16.44
C ALA A 21 3.96 15.60 15.73
N ASN A 22 3.43 16.71 16.27
CA ASN A 22 3.62 18.03 15.67
C ASN A 22 4.85 18.78 16.21
N CYS A 23 5.03 18.81 17.53
CA CYS A 23 6.07 19.63 18.18
C CYS A 23 7.19 18.80 18.82
N CYS A 24 7.15 17.47 18.67
CA CYS A 24 8.13 16.49 19.14
C CYS A 24 8.40 16.46 20.67
N LYS A 25 7.74 17.31 21.45
CA LYS A 25 7.88 17.33 22.92
C LYS A 25 7.24 16.11 23.56
N SER A 26 7.88 15.58 24.60
CA SER A 26 7.40 14.41 25.35
C SER A 26 6.32 14.76 26.38
N ALA A 27 5.56 13.75 26.81
CA ALA A 27 4.62 13.88 27.93
C ALA A 27 5.29 14.40 29.21
N ALA A 28 6.53 13.98 29.47
CA ALA A 28 7.30 14.35 30.65
C ALA A 28 7.73 15.83 30.61
N GLU A 29 8.20 16.31 29.46
CA GLU A 29 8.62 17.71 29.27
C GLU A 29 7.45 18.69 29.41
N LEU A 30 6.27 18.29 28.94
CA LEU A 30 5.08 19.14 29.02
C LEU A 30 4.26 18.92 30.29
N GLN A 31 4.67 18.00 31.16
CA GLN A 31 3.97 17.59 32.38
C GLN A 31 2.46 17.34 32.14
N LYS A 32 2.11 16.77 30.99
CA LYS A 32 0.72 16.53 30.60
C LYS A 32 0.54 15.26 29.79
N THR A 33 -0.63 14.67 29.92
CA THR A 33 -1.04 13.51 29.14
C THR A 33 -1.35 13.91 27.71
N LEU A 34 -0.73 13.25 26.73
CA LEU A 34 -1.02 13.50 25.32
C LEU A 34 -2.33 12.82 24.90
N SER A 35 -3.18 13.58 24.22
CA SER A 35 -4.41 13.05 23.62
C SER A 35 -4.07 12.28 22.35
N LYS A 36 -4.77 11.16 22.13
CA LYS A 36 -4.66 10.40 20.88
C LYS A 36 -5.63 10.97 19.83
N CYS A 37 -5.25 10.86 18.57
CA CYS A 37 -6.19 11.05 17.47
C CYS A 37 -7.39 10.10 17.64
N SER A 38 -8.59 10.56 17.26
CA SER A 38 -9.82 9.75 17.34
C SER A 38 -9.77 8.51 16.45
N ASN A 39 -9.09 8.60 15.30
CA ASN A 39 -9.06 7.53 14.31
C ASN A 39 -7.81 6.64 14.40
N CYS A 40 -6.66 7.17 14.83
CA CYS A 40 -5.38 6.42 14.78
C CYS A 40 -4.66 6.36 16.15
N THR A 41 -3.37 6.02 16.14
CA THR A 41 -2.51 5.92 17.33
C THR A 41 -1.70 7.17 17.64
N THR A 42 -1.62 8.12 16.70
CA THR A 42 -0.83 9.34 16.83
C THR A 42 -1.28 10.18 18.02
N ARG A 43 -0.31 10.77 18.75
CA ARG A 43 -0.54 11.52 19.98
C ARG A 43 -0.16 12.99 19.83
N TYR A 44 -0.93 13.85 20.49
CA TYR A 44 -0.78 15.30 20.44
C TYR A 44 -0.85 15.92 21.83
N CYS A 45 -0.15 17.02 21.99
CA CYS A 45 -0.16 17.78 23.23
C CYS A 45 -1.35 18.76 23.31
N SER A 46 -2.00 19.08 22.18
CA SER A 46 -3.18 19.93 22.09
C SER A 46 -3.93 19.71 20.77
N VAL A 47 -5.16 20.21 20.69
CA VAL A 47 -5.99 20.16 19.47
C VAL A 47 -5.36 20.98 18.35
N GLU A 48 -4.68 22.08 18.67
CA GLU A 48 -3.97 22.91 17.70
C GLU A 48 -2.82 22.13 17.05
N CYS A 49 -2.06 21.36 17.83
CA CYS A 49 -1.03 20.49 17.29
C CYS A 49 -1.61 19.40 16.38
N GLN A 50 -2.77 18.84 16.72
CA GLN A 50 -3.45 17.89 15.84
C GLN A 50 -3.89 18.54 14.51
N LYS A 51 -4.47 19.74 14.55
CA LYS A 51 -4.88 20.49 13.35
C LYS A 51 -3.69 20.88 12.48
N ASN A 52 -2.59 21.31 13.10
CA ASN A 52 -1.37 21.65 12.39
C ASN A 52 -0.75 20.42 11.72
N ASP A 53 -0.68 19.29 12.44
CA ASP A 53 -0.20 18.02 11.89
C ASP A 53 -1.11 17.49 10.76
N TRP A 54 -2.43 17.72 10.87
CA TRP A 54 -3.43 17.37 9.87
C TRP A 54 -3.15 17.99 8.50
N VAL A 55 -2.79 19.28 8.49
CA VAL A 55 -2.59 20.05 7.26
C VAL A 55 -1.11 20.06 6.84
N ASN A 56 -0.20 20.31 7.77
CA ASN A 56 1.21 20.62 7.45
C ASN A 56 2.13 19.39 7.46
N ASN A 57 1.80 18.35 8.23
CA ASN A 57 2.60 17.12 8.33
C ASN A 57 1.92 15.92 7.66
N ASN A 58 0.93 16.18 6.79
CA ASN A 58 0.21 15.16 6.03
C ASN A 58 -0.46 14.07 6.89
N HIS A 59 -0.83 14.38 8.13
CA HIS A 59 -1.53 13.40 8.96
C HIS A 59 -2.86 12.97 8.32
N LYS A 60 -3.53 13.86 7.57
CA LYS A 60 -4.72 13.51 6.77
C LYS A 60 -4.52 12.29 5.87
N MET A 61 -3.34 12.16 5.24
CA MET A 61 -3.02 11.05 4.33
C MET A 61 -2.64 9.77 5.08
N ARG A 62 -2.03 9.90 6.26
CA ARG A 62 -1.50 8.76 7.05
C ARG A 62 -2.43 8.32 8.17
N CYS A 63 -3.55 9.02 8.39
CA CYS A 63 -4.50 8.72 9.45
C CYS A 63 -5.31 7.47 9.09
N ALA A 64 -4.75 6.31 9.42
CA ALA A 64 -5.45 5.04 9.27
C ALA A 64 -6.40 4.81 10.47
N PRO A 65 -7.66 4.41 10.23
CA PRO A 65 -8.55 4.02 11.31
C PRO A 65 -7.98 2.79 12.02
N ARG A 66 -8.02 2.78 13.35
CA ARG A 66 -7.80 1.59 14.17
C ARG A 66 -8.89 0.56 13.84
N LYS A 67 -8.70 -0.24 12.79
CA LYS A 67 -9.48 -1.46 12.63
C LYS A 67 -9.10 -2.35 13.80
N ALA A 68 -10.04 -2.54 14.73
CA ALA A 68 -9.94 -3.66 15.66
C ALA A 68 -9.70 -4.90 14.79
N ARG A 69 -8.59 -5.62 15.02
CA ARG A 69 -8.35 -6.92 14.39
C ARG A 69 -9.48 -7.85 14.84
N LYS A 70 -10.57 -7.88 14.07
CA LYS A 70 -11.50 -9.00 14.11
C LYS A 70 -10.74 -10.20 13.52
N PRO A 71 -10.85 -11.40 14.11
CA PRO A 71 -10.33 -12.60 13.47
C PRO A 71 -10.90 -12.66 12.05
N ALA A 72 -10.09 -13.08 11.09
CA ALA A 72 -10.39 -13.05 9.66
C ALA A 72 -11.78 -13.64 9.38
N ALA A 73 -12.75 -12.75 9.22
CA ALA A 73 -14.05 -13.06 8.66
C ALA A 73 -13.96 -12.66 7.19
N THR A 74 -14.06 -13.67 6.33
CA THR A 74 -14.25 -13.62 4.88
C THR A 74 -14.76 -12.27 4.38
N SER A 75 -13.98 -11.70 3.46
CA SER A 75 -14.24 -10.47 2.72
C SER A 75 -15.73 -10.35 2.34
N ARG A 76 -16.48 -9.50 3.03
CA ARG A 76 -17.76 -9.01 2.51
C ARG A 76 -17.42 -7.96 1.46
N GLN A 77 -17.20 -8.41 0.23
CA GLN A 77 -17.01 -7.51 -0.90
C GLN A 77 -18.30 -6.70 -1.09
N ASN A 78 -18.14 -5.42 -1.42
CA ASN A 78 -19.24 -4.51 -1.68
C ASN A 78 -20.01 -5.01 -2.93
N PRO A 79 -21.34 -5.27 -2.90
CA PRO A 79 -22.05 -5.93 -3.99
C PRO A 79 -21.96 -5.19 -5.33
N ILE A 80 -21.80 -3.86 -5.31
CA ILE A 80 -21.55 -3.07 -6.53
C ILE A 80 -20.17 -3.40 -7.12
N PHE A 81 -19.15 -3.58 -6.27
CA PHE A 81 -17.81 -3.95 -6.72
C PHE A 81 -17.78 -5.39 -7.23
N VAL A 82 -18.55 -6.30 -6.63
CA VAL A 82 -18.73 -7.67 -7.14
C VAL A 82 -19.44 -7.63 -8.50
N SER A 83 -20.56 -6.92 -8.64
CA SER A 83 -21.28 -6.82 -9.91
C SER A 83 -20.47 -6.15 -11.02
N LEU A 84 -19.69 -5.11 -10.72
CA LEU A 84 -18.80 -4.50 -11.71
C LEU A 84 -17.64 -5.42 -12.07
N ASN A 85 -17.05 -6.12 -11.10
CA ASN A 85 -16.03 -7.11 -11.39
C ASN A 85 -16.61 -8.27 -12.21
N THR A 86 -17.81 -8.75 -11.92
CA THR A 86 -18.47 -9.77 -12.75
C THR A 86 -18.79 -9.25 -14.15
N LEU A 87 -19.27 -8.00 -14.28
CA LEU A 87 -19.54 -7.37 -15.57
C LEU A 87 -18.26 -7.15 -16.40
N LEU A 88 -17.14 -6.89 -15.73
CA LEU A 88 -15.83 -6.64 -16.34
C LEU A 88 -14.94 -7.90 -16.39
N GLY A 89 -15.45 -9.08 -15.98
CA GLY A 89 -14.69 -10.34 -15.98
C GLY A 89 -13.56 -10.44 -14.94
N LEU A 90 -13.57 -9.60 -13.91
CA LEU A 90 -12.62 -9.54 -12.79
C LEU A 90 -13.13 -10.25 -11.51
N GLY A 91 -14.20 -11.05 -11.62
CA GLY A 91 -14.80 -11.81 -10.53
C GLY A 91 -13.82 -12.81 -9.93
N THR A 92 -13.79 -12.89 -8.60
CA THR A 92 -12.77 -13.58 -7.81
C THR A 92 -12.96 -15.10 -7.78
N ASP A 93 -12.62 -15.74 -8.88
CA ASP A 93 -12.43 -17.18 -9.01
C ASP A 93 -11.87 -17.44 -10.41
N ASP A 94 -10.56 -17.72 -10.43
CA ASP A 94 -9.80 -18.20 -11.58
C ASP A 94 -9.61 -17.16 -12.70
N SER A 95 -8.42 -16.55 -12.73
CA SER A 95 -7.41 -16.75 -13.78
C SER A 95 -7.84 -17.04 -15.23
N HIS A 96 -9.03 -16.63 -15.67
CA HIS A 96 -9.62 -17.05 -16.93
C HIS A 96 -10.02 -15.89 -17.83
N TYR A 97 -9.84 -14.63 -17.39
CA TYR A 97 -10.21 -13.47 -18.21
C TYR A 97 -9.50 -13.48 -19.57
N LEU A 98 -8.16 -13.52 -19.57
CA LEU A 98 -7.41 -13.60 -20.83
C LEU A 98 -7.62 -14.96 -21.51
N HIS A 99 -7.81 -16.04 -20.76
CA HIS A 99 -8.00 -17.38 -21.30
C HIS A 99 -9.33 -17.56 -22.06
N ALA A 100 -10.34 -16.74 -21.75
CA ALA A 100 -11.65 -16.76 -22.42
C ALA A 100 -11.70 -15.91 -23.70
N LEU A 101 -10.66 -15.12 -23.96
CA LEU A 101 -10.58 -14.21 -25.11
C LEU A 101 -9.98 -14.90 -26.33
N SER A 102 -10.31 -14.38 -27.51
CA SER A 102 -9.61 -14.78 -28.73
C SER A 102 -8.16 -14.31 -28.71
N GLU A 103 -7.28 -15.00 -29.44
CA GLU A 103 -5.86 -14.62 -29.54
C GLU A 103 -5.67 -13.13 -29.87
N ARG A 104 -6.44 -12.63 -30.86
CA ARG A 104 -6.43 -11.22 -31.24
C ARG A 104 -6.80 -10.30 -30.08
N ASP A 105 -7.84 -10.65 -29.33
CA ASP A 105 -8.33 -9.82 -28.24
C ASP A 105 -7.35 -9.81 -27.07
N VAL A 106 -6.67 -10.94 -26.80
CA VAL A 106 -5.62 -11.02 -25.78
C VAL A 106 -4.47 -10.09 -26.13
N TYR A 107 -3.95 -10.15 -27.36
CA TYR A 107 -2.92 -9.20 -27.80
C TYR A 107 -3.39 -7.75 -27.67
N GLY A 108 -4.64 -7.45 -28.06
CA GLY A 108 -5.23 -6.12 -27.92
C GLY A 108 -5.23 -5.64 -26.46
N HIS A 109 -5.68 -6.49 -25.53
CA HIS A 109 -5.73 -6.16 -24.11
C HIS A 109 -4.34 -5.98 -23.51
N LEU A 110 -3.35 -6.81 -23.87
CA LEU A 110 -1.98 -6.66 -23.40
C LEU A 110 -1.34 -5.35 -23.90
N ILE A 111 -1.59 -4.99 -25.17
CA ILE A 111 -1.14 -3.71 -25.73
C ILE A 111 -1.80 -2.55 -25.00
N ASP A 112 -3.11 -2.60 -24.76
CA ASP A 112 -3.81 -1.53 -24.05
C ASP A 112 -3.35 -1.41 -22.59
N CYS A 113 -3.12 -2.53 -21.90
CA CYS A 113 -2.52 -2.52 -20.55
C CYS A 113 -1.12 -1.91 -20.55
N PHE A 114 -0.28 -2.22 -21.54
CA PHE A 114 1.03 -1.61 -21.67
C PHE A 114 0.95 -0.09 -21.90
N ARG A 115 0.02 0.37 -22.76
CA ARG A 115 -0.20 1.80 -23.01
C ARG A 115 -0.66 2.54 -21.75
N LEU A 116 -1.61 1.97 -21.02
CA LEU A 116 -2.07 2.53 -19.74
C LEU A 116 -0.95 2.61 -18.71
N ARG A 117 -0.09 1.59 -18.66
CA ARG A 117 1.08 1.60 -17.78
C ARG A 117 2.07 2.70 -18.16
N ALA A 118 2.36 2.87 -19.45
CA ALA A 118 3.23 3.93 -19.92
C ALA A 118 2.65 5.33 -19.62
N ASP A 119 1.33 5.50 -19.75
CA ASP A 119 0.63 6.74 -19.34
C ASP A 119 0.81 7.03 -17.84
N ASP A 120 0.68 6.01 -17.00
CA ASP A 120 0.87 6.12 -15.55
C ASP A 120 2.32 6.48 -15.21
N GLU A 121 3.30 5.87 -15.86
CA GLU A 121 4.72 6.18 -15.66
C GLU A 121 5.01 7.64 -16.02
N VAL A 122 4.55 8.12 -17.18
CA VAL A 122 4.66 9.53 -17.57
C VAL A 122 3.99 10.46 -16.56
N THR A 123 2.78 10.12 -16.12
CA THR A 123 1.95 10.99 -15.27
C THR A 123 2.46 11.06 -13.82
N PHE A 124 2.85 9.92 -13.25
CA PHE A 124 3.14 9.80 -11.82
C PHE A 124 4.63 9.79 -11.47
N THR A 125 5.50 9.36 -12.39
CA THR A 125 6.96 9.32 -12.16
C THR A 125 7.69 10.45 -12.87
N GLY A 126 7.10 11.00 -13.94
CA GLY A 126 7.73 12.03 -14.78
C GLY A 126 8.81 11.48 -15.71
N GLU A 127 9.00 10.16 -15.76
CA GLU A 127 9.85 9.51 -16.75
C GLU A 127 9.09 9.41 -18.07
N VAL A 128 9.55 10.15 -19.07
CA VAL A 128 9.07 10.03 -20.45
C VAL A 128 9.90 8.94 -21.12
N GLY A 129 9.43 7.70 -21.03
CA GLY A 129 10.06 6.53 -21.66
C GLY A 129 9.01 5.67 -22.37
N GLY A 130 9.41 5.00 -23.46
CA GLY A 130 8.62 3.94 -24.09
C GLY A 130 7.83 4.35 -25.33
N ILE A 131 6.49 4.43 -25.25
CA ILE A 131 5.63 4.73 -26.42
C ILE A 131 5.50 6.23 -26.73
N TYR A 132 6.00 7.09 -25.83
CA TYR A 132 5.82 8.55 -25.87
C TYR A 132 7.12 9.34 -26.06
N ASP A 133 8.27 8.67 -26.08
CA ASP A 133 9.60 9.29 -26.22
C ASP A 133 10.16 9.20 -27.64
N GLU A 134 9.28 9.01 -28.65
CA GLU A 134 9.62 8.80 -30.08
C GLU A 134 10.55 7.60 -30.35
N GLN A 135 10.85 6.79 -29.33
CA GLN A 135 11.66 5.59 -29.48
C GLN A 135 10.83 4.38 -29.89
N ASP A 136 11.53 3.30 -30.21
CA ASP A 136 10.91 2.03 -30.52
C ASP A 136 10.23 1.48 -29.25
N PRO A 137 8.90 1.27 -29.26
CA PRO A 137 8.20 0.76 -28.08
C PRO A 137 8.40 -0.74 -27.85
N ARG A 138 8.98 -1.46 -28.82
CA ARG A 138 9.14 -2.92 -28.77
C ARG A 138 9.95 -3.41 -27.57
N PRO A 139 11.11 -2.82 -27.18
CA PRO A 139 11.87 -3.31 -26.03
C PRO A 139 11.09 -3.21 -24.72
N GLY A 140 10.43 -2.08 -24.46
CA GLY A 140 9.62 -1.91 -23.25
C GLY A 140 8.39 -2.84 -23.24
N PHE A 141 7.80 -3.09 -24.41
CA PHE A 141 6.71 -4.06 -24.52
C PHE A 141 7.18 -5.50 -24.28
N MET A 142 8.37 -5.88 -24.77
CA MET A 142 8.96 -7.20 -24.49
C MET A 142 9.24 -7.40 -23.01
N GLU A 143 9.82 -6.42 -22.31
CA GLU A 143 10.01 -6.48 -20.85
C GLU A 143 8.68 -6.63 -20.10
N PHE A 144 7.63 -5.96 -20.59
CA PHE A 144 6.27 -6.11 -20.06
C PHE A 144 5.73 -7.53 -20.27
N LEU A 145 5.96 -8.14 -21.45
CA LEU A 145 5.54 -9.50 -21.75
C LEU A 145 6.33 -10.53 -20.92
N ASP A 146 7.65 -10.38 -20.77
CA ASP A 146 8.47 -11.24 -19.89
C ASP A 146 7.93 -11.26 -18.45
N LEU A 147 7.49 -10.09 -17.95
CA LEU A 147 6.86 -10.00 -16.64
C LEU A 147 5.49 -10.68 -16.60
N ALA A 148 4.70 -10.58 -17.66
CA ALA A 148 3.42 -11.28 -17.77
C ALA A 148 3.61 -12.80 -17.80
N GLU A 149 4.60 -13.29 -18.54
CA GLU A 149 4.97 -14.70 -18.65
C GLU A 149 5.52 -15.27 -17.34
N SER A 150 6.21 -14.46 -16.53
CA SER A 150 6.71 -14.87 -15.21
C SER A 150 5.60 -15.21 -14.20
N ARG A 151 4.34 -14.85 -14.49
CA ARG A 151 3.19 -15.03 -13.59
C ARG A 151 2.40 -16.28 -13.97
N GLU A 152 2.31 -17.20 -13.02
CA GLU A 152 1.54 -18.44 -13.20
C GLU A 152 0.06 -18.15 -13.52
N ASN A 153 -0.45 -18.84 -14.55
CA ASN A 153 -1.84 -18.80 -15.02
C ASN A 153 -2.35 -17.44 -15.53
N LEU A 154 -1.50 -16.41 -15.66
CA LEU A 154 -1.96 -15.12 -16.18
C LEU A 154 -2.31 -15.19 -17.67
N LEU A 155 -1.43 -15.77 -18.47
CA LEU A 155 -1.56 -15.82 -19.93
C LEU A 155 -2.29 -17.11 -20.37
N PRO A 156 -2.98 -17.07 -21.52
CA PRO A 156 -3.72 -18.23 -22.04
C PRO A 156 -2.84 -19.45 -22.28
N GLU A 157 -3.43 -20.65 -22.25
CA GLU A 157 -2.71 -21.91 -22.51
C GLU A 157 -2.05 -21.98 -23.89
N TRP A 158 -2.59 -21.28 -24.88
CA TRP A 158 -2.00 -21.20 -26.22
C TRP A 158 -0.80 -20.24 -26.30
N TRP A 159 -0.55 -19.44 -25.27
CA TRP A 159 0.57 -18.51 -25.23
C TRP A 159 1.89 -19.26 -25.07
N ASN A 160 2.65 -19.28 -26.14
CA ASN A 160 3.97 -19.87 -26.25
C ASN A 160 4.96 -18.76 -26.58
N GLY A 161 5.57 -18.18 -25.53
CA GLY A 161 6.61 -17.15 -25.64
C GLY A 161 7.76 -17.55 -26.56
#